data_AF-A0A948E918-F1
#
_entry.id   AF-A0A948E918-F1
#
_cell.length_a   1.000
_cell.length_b   1.000
_cell.length_c   1.000
_cell.angle_alpha   90.00
_cell.angle_beta   90.00
_cell.angle_gamma   90.00
#
_symmetry.space_group_name_H-M   'P 1'
#
loop_
_entity.id
_entity.type
_entity.pdbx_description
1 polymer ?
#
loop_
_entity_poly.entity_id
_entity_poly.type
_entity_poly.pdbx_seq_one_letter_code
_entity_poly.pdbx_strand_id
1 'polypeptide(L)'
;MATLFLALLLVPARGEAKPSLRRVMKDMGYKDLISCKFKSGGKLTQKRLRVWYTRQVECKRKGGIPGKPRIKKMTDGYVEYLLAGRRYVFSSWVHWTTWYIGLPPPSATVVLNLVRANKLSFLGRSFDHGNIVSDLSNLKMAAKPNWTWSSPNRVTVSVVGNYRWKKGGYTVENVQHLKWVTLIRDTLKSPWRYQGTSKTRRSADRKVLSEKKYSPEEYNAMKSIKEKAEASSARAHLSSLPAVTIPIFRSGEELVKYTYRMLRTATPKQMEAYLRQVYSPWYFVKGSTVVMHSEGEKTMNKNITWALKGASKFKDQYCAVPVLRERGSYWNKDKSSWTRIVAVPGPGKWVNGKKVPGTYKLSDLQVSIVRGDKLARMNSYTRDMCPRPLSAAAKALRVRKASGSGYWKIGDKVSCAYKGRRRYYSGKVTQISGSKLFIKYSDGDTEWTTAKFCR
;
A
#
# COMPACT_ATOMS: atom_id res chain seq x y z
N MET A 1 84.39 13.60 -43.47
CA MET A 1 83.75 14.92 -43.39
C MET A 1 82.68 14.86 -42.32
N ALA A 2 82.78 15.74 -41.32
CA ALA A 2 82.05 15.66 -40.06
C ALA A 2 80.57 16.04 -40.20
N THR A 3 79.70 15.19 -39.66
CA THR A 3 78.26 15.40 -39.49
C THR A 3 78.04 16.44 -38.39
N LEU A 4 77.58 17.63 -38.77
CA LEU A 4 77.28 18.70 -37.83
C LEU A 4 75.98 18.37 -37.06
N PHE A 5 76.11 17.78 -35.88
CA PHE A 5 75.03 17.72 -34.89
C PHE A 5 74.75 19.15 -34.41
N LEU A 6 73.69 19.76 -34.95
CA LEU A 6 73.12 20.98 -34.37
C LEU A 6 72.41 20.58 -33.07
N ALA A 7 73.18 20.50 -31.98
CA ALA A 7 72.64 20.45 -30.63
C ALA A 7 71.92 21.78 -30.37
N LEU A 8 70.61 21.82 -30.63
CA LEU A 8 69.75 22.89 -30.16
C LEU A 8 69.69 22.76 -28.64
N LEU A 9 70.63 23.43 -27.97
CA LEU A 9 70.58 23.71 -26.54
C LEU A 9 69.24 24.40 -26.26
N LEU A 10 68.26 23.64 -25.78
CA LEU A 10 67.08 24.13 -25.10
C LEU A 10 67.55 24.77 -23.79
N VAL A 11 68.13 25.96 -23.89
CA VAL A 11 68.13 26.91 -22.78
C VAL A 11 66.66 27.03 -22.38
N PRO A 12 66.27 26.75 -21.12
CA PRO A 12 64.92 27.03 -20.67
C PRO A 12 64.81 28.55 -20.60
N ALA A 13 64.52 29.18 -21.73
CA ALA A 13 64.16 30.57 -21.77
C ALA A 13 62.96 30.72 -20.84
N ARG A 14 63.15 31.44 -19.73
CA ARG A 14 62.17 31.66 -18.66
C ARG A 14 60.78 31.85 -19.29
N GLY A 15 59.94 30.81 -19.23
CA GLY A 15 58.55 30.91 -19.64
C GLY A 15 57.88 32.01 -18.81
N GLU A 16 56.87 32.68 -19.37
CA GLU A 16 56.10 33.66 -18.61
C GLU A 16 55.63 33.01 -17.30
N ALA A 17 55.77 33.72 -16.17
CA ALA A 17 55.35 33.19 -14.89
C ALA A 17 53.85 32.80 -14.95
N LYS A 18 53.50 31.69 -14.29
CA LYS A 18 52.10 31.23 -14.19
C LYS A 18 51.18 32.41 -13.81
N PRO A 19 49.96 32.51 -14.36
CA PRO A 19 49.08 33.64 -14.10
C PRO A 19 48.91 33.91 -12.60
N SER A 20 49.22 35.14 -12.19
CA SER A 20 49.05 35.59 -10.80
C SER A 20 47.57 35.67 -10.44
N LEU A 21 47.26 35.65 -9.14
CA LEU A 21 45.87 35.76 -8.67
C LEU A 21 45.22 37.08 -9.15
N ARG A 22 45.99 38.18 -9.16
CA ARG A 22 45.52 39.48 -9.65
C ARG A 22 45.16 39.44 -11.14
N ARG A 23 45.99 38.79 -11.97
CA ARG A 23 45.70 38.58 -13.40
C ARG A 23 44.45 37.72 -13.58
N VAL A 24 44.37 36.61 -12.85
CA VAL A 24 43.20 35.72 -12.85
C VAL A 24 41.91 36.47 -12.52
N MET A 25 41.91 37.30 -11.48
CA MET A 25 40.75 38.09 -11.09
C MET A 25 40.34 39.11 -12.17
N LYS A 26 41.32 39.72 -12.85
CA LYS A 26 41.08 40.65 -13.97
C LYS A 26 40.48 39.92 -15.17
N ASP A 27 41.07 38.81 -15.58
CA ASP A 27 40.68 38.04 -16.77
C ASP A 27 39.27 37.42 -16.62
N MET A 28 38.87 37.08 -15.38
CA MET A 28 37.51 36.62 -15.08
C MET A 28 36.42 37.71 -15.24
N GLY A 29 36.77 39.01 -15.19
CA GLY A 29 35.86 40.12 -15.52
C GLY A 29 34.63 40.32 -14.61
N TYR A 30 34.54 39.70 -13.44
CA TYR A 30 33.38 39.85 -12.56
C TYR A 30 33.35 41.22 -11.85
N LYS A 31 32.35 42.06 -12.18
CA LYS A 31 32.11 43.37 -11.51
C LYS A 31 31.73 43.24 -10.03
N ASP A 32 31.21 42.10 -9.62
CA ASP A 32 30.78 41.80 -8.26
C ASP A 32 31.83 41.02 -7.45
N LEU A 33 33.04 40.84 -7.98
CA LEU A 33 34.14 40.14 -7.33
C LEU A 33 34.68 40.94 -6.13
N ILE A 34 34.93 40.25 -5.03
CA ILE A 34 35.54 40.83 -3.82
C ILE A 34 36.96 40.30 -3.65
N SER A 35 37.12 38.97 -3.68
CA SER A 35 38.43 38.33 -3.51
C SER A 35 38.42 36.95 -4.12
N CYS A 36 39.58 36.43 -4.50
CA CYS A 36 39.78 35.03 -4.85
C CYS A 36 40.95 34.44 -4.06
N LYS A 37 41.09 33.12 -4.07
CA LYS A 37 42.30 32.41 -3.64
C LYS A 37 42.51 31.16 -4.48
N PHE A 38 43.76 30.77 -4.65
CA PHE A 38 44.08 29.49 -5.29
C PHE A 38 43.86 28.33 -4.33
N LYS A 39 43.29 27.23 -4.84
CA LYS A 39 43.08 25.98 -4.10
C LYS A 39 43.98 24.85 -4.56
N SER A 40 44.74 25.07 -5.63
CA SER A 40 45.74 24.12 -6.13
C SER A 40 46.95 24.85 -6.73
N GLY A 41 48.05 24.11 -6.90
CA GLY A 41 49.26 24.59 -7.62
C GLY A 41 49.06 24.78 -9.13
N GLY A 42 47.93 24.31 -9.65
CA GLY A 42 47.58 24.27 -11.07
C GLY A 42 48.36 23.22 -11.86
N LYS A 43 47.86 22.89 -13.05
CA LYS A 43 48.34 21.79 -13.89
C LYS A 43 48.42 22.24 -15.34
N LEU A 44 49.57 22.03 -15.97
CA LEU A 44 49.74 22.13 -17.42
C LEU A 44 49.35 20.78 -18.05
N THR A 45 48.54 20.81 -19.10
CA THR A 45 48.08 19.63 -19.82
C THR A 45 48.31 19.85 -21.30
N GLN A 46 48.83 18.83 -21.99
CA GLN A 46 48.98 18.81 -23.43
C GLN A 46 48.15 17.67 -24.03
N LYS A 47 47.37 17.95 -25.07
CA LYS A 47 46.75 16.93 -25.92
C LYS A 47 46.89 17.34 -27.37
N ARG A 48 47.55 16.50 -28.17
CA ARG A 48 47.93 16.81 -29.55
C ARG A 48 48.67 18.15 -29.60
N LEU A 49 48.19 19.10 -30.40
CA LEU A 49 48.77 20.44 -30.58
C LEU A 49 48.29 21.47 -29.55
N ARG A 50 47.38 21.12 -28.63
CA ARG A 50 46.85 22.07 -27.63
C ARG A 50 47.56 21.87 -26.30
N VAL A 51 48.12 22.94 -25.75
CA VAL A 51 48.67 23.00 -24.39
C VAL A 51 47.86 24.01 -23.58
N TRP A 52 47.40 23.63 -22.38
CA TRP A 52 46.63 24.53 -21.52
C TRP A 52 46.95 24.33 -20.04
N TYR A 53 46.85 25.42 -19.29
CA TYR A 53 47.04 25.47 -17.85
C TYR A 53 45.69 25.61 -17.16
N THR A 54 45.44 24.75 -16.17
CA THR A 54 44.26 24.82 -15.31
C THR A 54 44.67 25.11 -13.88
N ARG A 55 43.89 25.91 -13.16
CA ARG A 55 44.11 26.14 -11.72
C ARG A 55 42.81 26.33 -10.97
N GLN A 56 42.68 25.68 -9.82
CA GLN A 56 41.46 25.80 -9.02
C GLN A 56 41.46 27.14 -8.29
N VAL A 57 40.34 27.85 -8.35
CA VAL A 57 40.15 29.15 -7.72
C VAL A 57 38.82 29.15 -6.97
N GLU A 58 38.84 29.62 -5.72
CA GLU A 58 37.64 29.94 -4.97
C GLU A 58 37.52 31.44 -4.83
N CYS A 59 36.38 31.97 -5.23
CA CYS A 59 36.12 33.39 -5.28
C CYS A 59 34.91 33.77 -4.42
N LYS A 60 35.05 34.88 -3.71
CA LYS A 60 34.02 35.57 -2.93
C LYS A 60 33.52 36.76 -3.73
N ARG A 61 32.20 36.86 -3.86
CA ARG A 61 31.48 37.87 -4.63
C ARG A 61 30.40 38.53 -3.78
N LYS A 62 29.91 39.70 -4.19
CA LYS A 62 28.71 40.31 -3.60
C LYS A 62 27.55 39.31 -3.72
N GLY A 63 26.72 39.21 -2.68
CA GLY A 63 25.62 38.23 -2.64
C GLY A 63 24.49 38.51 -3.63
N GLY A 64 24.44 39.71 -4.23
CA GLY A 64 23.38 40.08 -5.18
C GLY A 64 22.00 40.28 -4.53
N ILE A 65 21.95 40.52 -3.21
CA ILE A 65 20.69 40.71 -2.47
C ILE A 65 20.62 42.18 -2.01
N PRO A 66 19.61 42.94 -2.49
CA PRO A 66 19.42 44.34 -2.11
C PRO A 66 19.36 44.53 -0.58
N GLY A 67 20.07 45.55 -0.08
CA GLY A 67 20.08 45.89 1.35
C GLY A 67 20.74 44.85 2.28
N LYS A 68 21.40 43.81 1.74
CA LYS A 68 22.04 42.75 2.55
C LYS A 68 23.54 42.57 2.21
N PRO A 69 24.39 43.57 2.46
CA PRO A 69 25.80 43.55 2.07
C PRO A 69 26.64 42.45 2.77
N ARG A 70 26.17 41.94 3.92
CA ARG A 70 26.81 40.85 4.66
C ARG A 70 26.71 39.49 3.96
N ILE A 71 25.76 39.33 3.04
CA ILE A 71 25.59 38.07 2.30
C ILE A 71 26.60 38.04 1.16
N LYS A 72 27.38 36.95 1.09
CA LYS A 72 28.36 36.73 0.02
C LYS A 72 28.02 35.48 -0.77
N LYS A 73 28.26 35.56 -2.07
CA LYS A 73 28.22 34.43 -2.98
C LYS A 73 29.64 33.89 -3.12
N MET A 74 29.80 32.59 -2.93
CA MET A 74 31.05 31.88 -3.09
C MET A 74 30.95 31.02 -4.35
N THR A 75 32.00 31.01 -5.15
CA THR A 75 32.10 30.20 -6.36
C THR A 75 33.43 29.48 -6.41
N ASP A 76 33.41 28.19 -6.72
CA ASP A 76 34.59 27.34 -6.91
C ASP A 76 34.59 26.80 -8.35
N GLY A 77 35.78 26.76 -8.95
CA GLY A 77 35.95 26.52 -10.38
C GLY A 77 37.42 26.41 -10.79
N TYR A 78 37.64 26.13 -12.08
CA TYR A 78 38.95 26.15 -12.72
C TYR A 78 39.00 27.34 -13.66
N VAL A 79 40.09 28.09 -13.57
CA VAL A 79 40.49 28.95 -14.69
C VAL A 79 41.35 28.14 -15.64
N GLU A 80 41.13 28.35 -16.93
CA GLU A 80 41.89 27.76 -18.01
C GLU A 80 42.60 28.84 -18.82
N TYR A 81 43.86 28.60 -19.13
CA TYR A 81 44.67 29.41 -20.01
C TYR A 81 45.26 28.53 -21.12
N LEU A 82 45.11 28.91 -22.38
CA LEU A 82 45.87 28.31 -23.47
C LEU A 82 47.31 28.79 -23.40
N LEU A 83 48.27 27.90 -23.63
CA LEU A 83 49.66 28.28 -23.80
C LEU A 83 49.93 28.51 -25.29
N ALA A 84 49.98 29.78 -25.69
CA ALA A 84 50.29 30.19 -27.07
C ALA A 84 51.74 30.70 -27.11
N GLY A 85 52.65 29.87 -27.64
CA GLY A 85 54.09 30.11 -27.54
C GLY A 85 54.53 30.10 -26.07
N ARG A 86 55.05 31.25 -25.57
CA ARG A 86 55.46 31.43 -24.17
C ARG A 86 54.41 32.12 -23.29
N ARG A 87 53.23 32.45 -23.84
CA ARG A 87 52.22 33.28 -23.15
C ARG A 87 51.00 32.49 -22.72
N TYR A 88 50.50 32.80 -21.52
CA TYR A 88 49.22 32.29 -21.05
C TYR A 88 48.07 33.19 -21.52
N VAL A 89 47.25 32.70 -22.45
CA VAL A 89 46.07 33.40 -22.96
C VAL A 89 44.84 32.88 -22.22
N PHE A 90 44.11 33.76 -21.53
CA PHE A 90 42.90 33.36 -20.82
C PHE A 90 41.91 32.72 -21.79
N SER A 91 41.45 31.52 -21.44
CA SER A 91 40.56 30.74 -22.28
C SER A 91 39.16 30.70 -21.68
N SER A 92 39.05 30.29 -20.42
CA SER A 92 37.74 30.15 -19.78
C SER A 92 37.81 30.15 -18.25
N TRP A 93 36.65 30.40 -17.66
CA TRP A 93 36.35 30.16 -16.25
C TRP A 93 35.22 29.12 -16.17
N VAL A 94 35.59 27.89 -15.79
CA VAL A 94 34.67 26.77 -15.65
C VAL A 94 34.30 26.64 -14.18
N HIS A 95 33.10 27.11 -13.83
CA HIS A 95 32.55 27.01 -12.48
C HIS A 95 31.68 25.76 -12.33
N TRP A 96 31.73 25.08 -11.18
CA TRP A 96 30.85 23.93 -10.90
C TRP A 96 30.14 23.99 -9.55
N THR A 97 30.62 24.79 -8.59
CA THR A 97 29.95 24.94 -7.28
C THR A 97 29.69 26.41 -6.95
N THR A 98 28.47 26.68 -6.50
CA THR A 98 28.08 27.97 -5.90
C THR A 98 27.45 27.72 -4.54
N TRP A 99 27.82 28.53 -3.55
CA TRP A 99 27.13 28.57 -2.26
C TRP A 99 27.10 29.99 -1.68
N TYR A 100 26.29 30.18 -0.65
CA TYR A 100 26.13 31.46 0.02
C TYR A 100 26.56 31.38 1.48
N ILE A 101 27.11 32.48 1.99
CA ILE A 101 27.43 32.69 3.40
C ILE A 101 26.75 33.96 3.92
N GLY A 102 26.50 34.04 5.23
CA GLY A 102 25.86 35.19 5.87
C GLY A 102 24.33 35.24 5.77
N LEU A 103 23.69 34.16 5.29
CA LEU A 103 22.23 34.01 5.33
C LEU A 103 21.76 33.53 6.72
N PRO A 104 20.67 34.10 7.27
CA PRO A 104 20.15 33.66 8.56
C PRO A 104 19.53 32.26 8.44
N PRO A 105 19.89 31.30 9.31
CA PRO A 105 19.29 29.98 9.31
C PRO A 105 17.82 30.03 9.74
N PRO A 106 16.95 29.15 9.18
CA PRO A 106 15.65 28.86 9.79
C PRO A 106 15.82 28.44 11.27
N SER A 107 14.85 28.80 12.11
CA SER A 107 14.87 28.35 13.51
C SER A 107 14.76 26.82 13.59
N ALA A 108 15.33 26.25 14.66
CA ALA A 108 15.25 24.80 14.90
C ALA A 108 13.80 24.30 14.89
N THR A 109 12.88 25.04 15.52
CA THR A 109 11.45 24.71 15.56
C THR A 109 10.85 24.58 14.15
N VAL A 110 11.16 25.52 13.26
CA VAL A 110 10.67 25.47 11.86
C VAL A 110 11.18 24.22 11.14
N VAL A 111 12.48 23.93 11.25
CA VAL A 111 13.08 22.74 10.63
C VAL A 111 12.42 21.47 11.16
N LEU A 112 12.32 21.32 12.48
CA LEU A 112 11.81 20.10 13.12
C LEU A 112 10.31 19.90 12.84
N ASN A 113 9.51 20.96 12.79
CA ASN A 113 8.10 20.87 12.43
C ASN A 113 7.90 20.42 10.97
N LEU A 114 8.67 20.97 10.05
CA LEU A 114 8.65 20.55 8.65
C LEU A 114 9.08 19.09 8.50
N VAL A 115 10.08 18.63 9.26
CA VAL A 115 10.50 17.23 9.26
C VAL A 115 9.42 16.31 9.84
N ARG A 116 8.76 16.68 10.94
CA ARG A 116 7.65 15.89 11.51
C ARG A 116 6.48 15.75 10.54
N ALA A 117 6.09 16.86 9.89
CA ALA A 117 5.04 16.86 8.87
C ALA A 117 5.41 15.97 7.67
N ASN A 118 6.71 15.77 7.40
CA ASN A 118 7.24 14.97 6.30
C ASN A 118 7.99 13.71 6.79
N LYS A 119 7.57 13.13 7.93
CA LYS A 119 8.31 12.06 8.63
C LYS A 119 8.70 10.86 7.77
N LEU A 120 7.82 10.44 6.85
CA LEU A 120 8.11 9.30 5.96
C LEU A 120 9.26 9.61 5.00
N SER A 121 9.27 10.82 4.42
CA SER A 121 10.38 11.28 3.57
C SER A 121 11.68 11.39 4.35
N PHE A 122 11.62 11.87 5.60
CA PHE A 122 12.79 11.91 6.47
C PHE A 122 13.32 10.50 6.79
N LEU A 123 12.45 9.54 7.11
CA LEU A 123 12.84 8.20 7.54
C LEU A 123 13.50 7.36 6.44
N GLY A 124 13.32 7.71 5.17
CA GLY A 124 14.06 7.09 4.06
C GLY A 124 13.16 6.85 2.86
N ARG A 125 13.59 5.96 1.97
CA ARG A 125 12.77 5.53 0.82
C ARG A 125 11.70 4.54 1.30
N SER A 126 10.68 4.33 0.47
CA SER A 126 9.59 3.38 0.74
C SER A 126 10.06 1.96 1.11
N PHE A 127 11.23 1.53 0.60
CA PHE A 127 11.84 0.26 0.96
C PHE A 127 12.22 0.16 2.44
N ASP A 128 12.75 1.25 3.01
CA ASP A 128 13.21 1.29 4.41
C ASP A 128 12.03 1.23 5.40
N HIS A 129 10.87 1.71 4.96
CA HIS A 129 9.67 1.85 5.78
C HIS A 129 9.09 0.53 6.27
N GLY A 130 9.40 -0.59 5.60
CA GLY A 130 8.99 -1.93 6.03
C GLY A 130 9.71 -2.43 7.29
N ASN A 131 10.89 -1.88 7.60
CA ASN A 131 11.69 -2.31 8.74
C ASN A 131 11.63 -1.36 9.94
N ILE A 132 11.09 -0.15 9.75
CA ILE A 132 10.99 0.83 10.84
C ILE A 132 9.71 0.58 11.62
N VAL A 133 9.80 0.24 12.90
CA VAL A 133 8.65 -0.19 13.75
C VAL A 133 8.26 0.80 14.85
N SER A 134 8.97 1.91 14.95
CA SER A 134 8.57 3.04 15.80
C SER A 134 8.24 4.26 14.96
N ASP A 135 7.51 5.21 15.55
CA ASP A 135 7.51 6.57 15.02
C ASP A 135 8.90 7.21 15.18
N LEU A 136 9.07 8.36 14.52
CA LEU A 136 10.25 9.19 14.66
C LEU A 136 10.27 9.78 16.08
N SER A 137 11.18 9.28 16.91
CA SER A 137 11.36 9.71 18.29
C SER A 137 12.62 10.58 18.42
N ASN A 138 12.66 11.44 19.44
CA ASN A 138 13.84 12.26 19.77
C ASN A 138 14.44 13.00 18.56
N LEU A 139 13.56 13.64 17.77
CA LEU A 139 13.95 14.44 16.62
C LEU A 139 14.58 15.76 17.10
N LYS A 140 15.83 16.01 16.72
CA LYS A 140 16.59 17.21 17.12
C LYS A 140 17.52 17.70 16.02
N MET A 141 17.96 18.95 16.14
CA MET A 141 19.05 19.45 15.31
C MET A 141 20.35 18.70 15.64
N ALA A 142 21.20 18.47 14.64
CA ALA A 142 22.54 17.95 14.91
C ALA A 142 23.35 18.96 15.74
N ALA A 143 24.25 18.48 16.60
CA ALA A 143 25.15 19.35 17.38
C ALA A 143 25.98 20.28 16.47
N LYS A 144 26.33 19.80 15.27
CA LYS A 144 26.86 20.60 14.16
C LYS A 144 25.89 20.52 12.98
N PRO A 145 24.95 21.49 12.83
CA PRO A 145 23.92 21.43 11.80
C PRO A 145 24.46 21.52 10.37
N ASN A 146 25.68 22.04 10.14
CA ASN A 146 26.31 22.15 8.82
C ASN A 146 25.41 22.80 7.76
N TRP A 147 24.93 24.02 8.06
CA TRP A 147 24.09 24.80 7.16
C TRP A 147 24.79 25.06 5.83
N THR A 148 24.20 24.57 4.74
CA THR A 148 24.74 24.72 3.38
C THR A 148 23.71 25.41 2.50
N TRP A 149 24.04 26.59 1.98
CA TRP A 149 23.15 27.38 1.14
C TRP A 149 23.53 27.29 -0.33
N SER A 150 22.80 26.53 -1.12
CA SER A 150 23.02 26.48 -2.58
C SER A 150 22.43 27.70 -3.31
N SER A 151 21.43 28.35 -2.69
CA SER A 151 20.88 29.63 -3.12
C SER A 151 20.32 30.37 -1.89
N PRO A 152 19.96 31.66 -2.01
CA PRO A 152 19.31 32.39 -0.90
C PRO A 152 17.98 31.78 -0.45
N ASN A 153 17.40 30.92 -1.29
CA ASN A 153 16.08 30.32 -1.15
C ASN A 153 16.14 28.80 -0.94
N ARG A 154 17.33 28.21 -0.80
CA ARG A 154 17.51 26.78 -0.61
C ARG A 154 18.65 26.50 0.36
N VAL A 155 18.31 25.82 1.45
CA VAL A 155 19.26 25.46 2.52
C VAL A 155 19.17 23.99 2.85
N THR A 156 20.33 23.38 3.08
CA THR A 156 20.46 22.01 3.57
C THR A 156 21.04 22.04 4.98
N VAL A 157 20.49 21.22 5.88
CA VAL A 157 20.86 21.15 7.30
C VAL A 157 20.82 19.73 7.83
N SER A 158 21.70 19.42 8.78
CA SER A 158 21.80 18.13 9.45
C SER A 158 20.81 18.04 10.63
N VAL A 159 19.96 17.02 10.58
CA VAL A 159 18.94 16.72 11.59
C VAL A 159 19.16 15.29 12.06
N VAL A 160 18.98 15.05 13.36
CA VAL A 160 19.13 13.74 13.98
C VAL A 160 17.77 13.21 14.37
N GLY A 161 17.46 11.98 13.94
CA GLY A 161 16.25 11.28 14.34
C GLY A 161 16.55 9.89 14.89
N ASN A 162 15.79 9.48 15.90
CA ASN A 162 15.88 8.13 16.47
C ASN A 162 14.66 7.29 16.11
N TYR A 163 14.87 6.04 15.75
CA TYR A 163 13.81 5.09 15.44
C TYR A 163 14.24 3.64 15.68
N ARG A 164 13.26 2.74 15.75
CA ARG A 164 13.47 1.29 15.89
C ARG A 164 13.47 0.60 14.54
N TRP A 165 14.47 -0.24 14.28
CA TRP A 165 14.69 -0.91 13.00
C TRP A 165 14.78 -2.43 13.14
N LYS A 166 14.01 -3.16 12.35
CA LYS A 166 14.06 -4.62 12.22
C LYS A 166 15.24 -5.05 11.35
N LYS A 167 16.21 -5.75 11.95
CA LYS A 167 17.43 -6.22 11.27
C LYS A 167 17.28 -7.64 10.69
N GLY A 168 16.32 -8.41 11.18
CA GLY A 168 16.22 -9.86 10.96
C GLY A 168 16.62 -10.65 12.21
N GLY A 169 16.44 -11.98 12.20
CA GLY A 169 16.79 -12.84 13.35
C GLY A 169 16.02 -12.53 14.64
N TYR A 170 14.83 -11.92 14.51
CA TYR A 170 14.02 -11.39 15.61
C TYR A 170 14.68 -10.25 16.41
N THR A 171 15.69 -9.59 15.83
CA THR A 171 16.41 -8.47 16.45
C THR A 171 15.87 -7.12 15.98
N VAL A 172 15.66 -6.21 16.95
CA VAL A 172 15.31 -4.82 16.71
C VAL A 172 16.39 -3.91 17.28
N GLU A 173 16.89 -3.01 16.44
CA GLU A 173 17.89 -2.00 16.79
C GLU A 173 17.22 -0.67 17.14
N ASN A 174 17.71 0.02 18.17
CA ASN A 174 17.48 1.45 18.36
C ASN A 174 18.53 2.20 17.55
N VAL A 175 18.09 2.94 16.54
CA VAL A 175 18.97 3.61 15.57
C VAL A 175 18.88 5.11 15.76
N GLN A 176 20.03 5.77 15.82
CA GLN A 176 20.17 7.20 15.60
C GLN A 176 20.66 7.43 14.18
N HIS A 177 19.98 8.31 13.44
CA HIS A 177 20.37 8.63 12.06
C HIS A 177 20.49 10.13 11.89
N LEU A 178 21.69 10.60 11.55
CA LEU A 178 21.93 11.95 11.08
C LEU A 178 21.55 12.01 9.59
N LYS A 179 20.72 12.97 9.21
CA LYS A 179 20.27 13.14 7.83
C LYS A 179 20.30 14.59 7.41
N TRP A 180 20.55 14.79 6.12
CA TRP A 180 20.55 16.11 5.50
C TRP A 180 19.16 16.44 4.97
N VAL A 181 18.52 17.40 5.62
CA VAL A 181 17.20 17.92 5.28
C VAL A 181 17.38 19.16 4.43
N THR A 182 16.71 19.20 3.29
CA THR A 182 16.69 20.37 2.42
C THR A 182 15.36 21.10 2.52
N LEU A 183 15.43 22.40 2.74
CA LEU A 183 14.31 23.32 2.77
C LEU A 183 14.42 24.32 1.63
N ILE A 184 13.27 24.70 1.08
CA ILE A 184 13.14 25.71 0.01
C ILE A 184 12.09 26.75 0.38
N ARG A 185 12.18 27.93 -0.25
CA ARG A 185 11.19 29.00 -0.18
C ARG A 185 11.17 29.77 -1.50
N ASP A 186 10.11 30.48 -1.81
CA ASP A 186 10.01 31.21 -3.09
C ASP A 186 10.79 32.53 -3.05
N THR A 187 10.66 33.27 -1.96
CA THR A 187 11.37 34.52 -1.70
C THR A 187 12.02 34.50 -0.32
N LEU A 188 12.88 35.48 -0.02
CA LEU A 188 13.52 35.61 1.30
C LEU A 188 12.51 35.81 2.46
N LYS A 189 11.30 36.28 2.17
CA LYS A 189 10.23 36.50 3.15
C LYS A 189 9.23 35.33 3.22
N SER A 190 9.20 34.47 2.20
CA SER A 190 8.27 33.35 2.12
C SER A 190 8.57 32.31 3.21
N PRO A 191 7.54 31.60 3.73
CA PRO A 191 7.73 30.52 4.67
C PRO A 191 8.54 29.37 4.03
N TRP A 192 9.27 28.65 4.87
CA TRP A 192 10.03 27.47 4.46
C TRP A 192 9.11 26.30 4.15
N ARG A 193 9.46 25.55 3.12
CA ARG A 193 8.86 24.27 2.75
C ARG A 193 9.91 23.17 2.75
N TYR A 194 9.49 21.97 3.10
CA TYR A 194 10.32 20.78 3.03
C TYR A 194 10.48 20.36 1.57
N GLN A 195 11.73 20.28 1.07
CA GLN A 195 12.00 19.76 -0.26
C GLN A 195 12.28 18.25 -0.23
N GLY A 196 13.01 17.78 0.78
CA GLY A 196 13.43 16.39 0.83
C GLY A 196 14.55 16.14 1.82
N THR A 197 14.84 14.87 2.03
CA THR A 197 16.01 14.41 2.77
C THR A 197 16.93 13.67 1.80
N SER A 198 18.19 14.08 1.69
CA SER A 198 19.15 13.43 0.79
C SER A 198 19.70 12.14 1.39
N LYS A 199 20.16 11.22 0.54
CA LYS A 199 20.88 10.02 0.97
C LYS A 199 22.13 10.43 1.74
N THR A 200 22.22 10.11 3.01
CA THR A 200 23.51 9.97 3.66
C THR A 200 24.16 8.71 3.09
N ARG A 201 25.16 8.90 2.20
CA ARG A 201 25.91 7.79 1.58
C ARG A 201 26.92 7.16 2.54
N ARG A 202 27.09 7.70 3.75
CA ARG A 202 28.09 7.24 4.72
C ARG A 202 27.44 6.31 5.72
N SER A 203 28.01 5.11 5.87
CA SER A 203 27.67 4.18 6.96
C SER A 203 27.72 4.89 8.33
N ALA A 204 28.64 5.84 8.50
CA ALA A 204 28.85 6.62 9.72
C ALA A 204 27.68 7.52 10.16
N ASP A 205 26.72 7.84 9.28
CA ASP A 205 25.59 8.70 9.64
C ASP A 205 24.46 7.92 10.36
N ARG A 206 24.52 6.58 10.35
CA ARG A 206 23.61 5.68 11.06
C ARG A 206 24.36 5.01 12.21
N LYS A 207 23.97 5.32 13.45
CA LYS A 207 24.52 4.71 14.66
C LYS A 207 23.48 3.79 15.31
N VAL A 208 23.85 2.53 15.54
CA VAL A 208 23.07 1.64 16.41
C VAL A 208 23.38 2.03 17.86
N LEU A 209 22.36 2.46 18.59
CA LEU A 209 22.48 2.83 19.99
C LEU A 209 22.37 1.61 20.90
N SER A 210 21.50 0.66 20.54
CA SER A 210 21.34 -0.61 21.22
C SER A 210 20.61 -1.60 20.30
N GLU A 211 20.65 -2.87 20.63
CA GLU A 211 19.83 -3.90 19.99
C GLU A 211 19.19 -4.82 21.03
N LYS A 212 18.04 -5.39 20.69
CA LYS A 212 17.33 -6.36 21.54
C LYS A 212 16.72 -7.45 20.67
N LYS A 213 16.88 -8.70 21.09
CA LYS A 213 16.20 -9.86 20.51
C LYS A 213 14.83 -10.02 21.16
N TYR A 214 13.83 -10.34 20.36
CA TYR A 214 12.44 -10.52 20.77
C TYR A 214 11.97 -11.94 20.47
N SER A 215 10.87 -12.36 21.09
CA SER A 215 10.21 -13.61 20.68
C SER A 215 9.68 -13.48 19.23
N PRO A 216 9.50 -14.59 18.49
CA PRO A 216 8.87 -14.56 17.17
C PRO A 216 7.50 -13.85 17.19
N GLU A 217 6.70 -14.06 18.23
CA GLU A 217 5.37 -13.45 18.40
C GLU A 217 5.48 -11.94 18.57
N GLU A 218 6.31 -11.48 19.50
CA GLU A 218 6.54 -10.05 19.76
C GLU A 218 7.09 -9.34 18.52
N TYR A 219 8.08 -9.94 17.86
CA TYR A 219 8.69 -9.38 16.66
C TYR A 219 7.68 -9.22 15.53
N ASN A 220 6.84 -10.24 15.29
CA ASN A 220 5.83 -10.22 14.24
C ASN A 220 4.65 -9.28 14.57
N ALA A 221 4.36 -9.04 15.85
CA ALA A 221 3.36 -8.07 16.28
C ALA A 221 3.78 -6.61 16.03
N MET A 222 5.09 -6.32 15.95
CA MET A 222 5.58 -4.96 15.71
C MET A 222 5.30 -4.48 14.28
N LYS A 223 4.26 -3.64 14.15
CA LYS A 223 3.87 -3.03 12.88
C LYS A 223 4.84 -1.95 12.44
N SER A 224 5.30 -2.08 11.20
CA SER A 224 6.13 -1.09 10.53
C SER A 224 5.37 0.20 10.25
N ILE A 225 6.10 1.31 10.05
CA ILE A 225 5.49 2.59 9.64
C ILE A 225 4.77 2.47 8.30
N LYS A 226 5.23 1.59 7.41
CA LYS A 226 4.55 1.27 6.15
C LYS A 226 3.19 0.65 6.42
N GLU A 227 3.14 -0.42 7.21
CA GLU A 227 1.88 -1.10 7.57
C GLU A 227 0.91 -0.14 8.30
N LYS A 228 1.43 0.72 9.19
CA LYS A 228 0.61 1.73 9.87
C LYS A 228 0.03 2.75 8.89
N ALA A 229 0.82 3.24 7.94
CA ALA A 229 0.37 4.19 6.92
C ALA A 229 -0.67 3.57 5.98
N GLU A 230 -0.44 2.34 5.51
CA GLU A 230 -1.40 1.58 4.69
C GLU A 230 -2.72 1.35 5.43
N ALA A 231 -2.67 0.95 6.71
CA ALA A 231 -3.86 0.79 7.52
C ALA A 231 -4.61 2.12 7.75
N SER A 232 -3.89 3.23 7.91
CA SER A 232 -4.51 4.56 8.01
C SER A 232 -5.22 4.96 6.71
N SER A 233 -4.56 4.77 5.56
CA SER A 233 -5.13 5.04 4.24
C SER A 233 -6.35 4.16 3.97
N ALA A 234 -6.27 2.86 4.27
CA ALA A 234 -7.38 1.92 4.11
C ALA A 234 -8.60 2.31 4.97
N ARG A 235 -8.38 2.78 6.21
CA ARG A 235 -9.47 3.28 7.08
C ARG A 235 -10.07 4.58 6.55
N ALA A 236 -9.25 5.50 6.05
CA ALA A 236 -9.74 6.73 5.43
C ALA A 236 -10.58 6.43 4.19
N HIS A 237 -10.13 5.50 3.33
CA HIS A 237 -10.92 5.02 2.20
C HIS A 237 -12.24 4.40 2.65
N LEU A 238 -12.20 3.49 3.62
CA LEU A 238 -13.42 2.85 4.15
C LEU A 238 -14.40 3.88 4.75
N SER A 239 -13.89 4.93 5.38
CA SER A 239 -14.70 6.02 5.95
C SER A 239 -15.29 6.92 4.86
N SER A 240 -14.71 6.95 3.66
CA SER A 240 -15.24 7.69 2.51
C SER A 240 -16.34 6.92 1.77
N LEU A 241 -16.50 5.62 2.03
CA LEU A 241 -17.55 4.79 1.43
C LEU A 241 -18.90 5.02 2.14
N PRO A 242 -20.03 4.83 1.44
CA PRO A 242 -21.35 4.96 2.06
C PRO A 242 -21.50 3.95 3.20
N ALA A 243 -22.11 4.40 4.30
CA ALA A 243 -22.43 3.52 5.41
C ALA A 243 -23.39 2.42 4.94
N VAL A 244 -23.04 1.16 5.24
CA VAL A 244 -23.88 -0.01 4.97
C VAL A 244 -24.03 -0.79 6.27
N THR A 245 -25.24 -0.78 6.83
CA THR A 245 -25.59 -1.56 8.01
C THR A 245 -25.68 -3.04 7.63
N ILE A 246 -24.83 -3.87 8.23
CA ILE A 246 -24.80 -5.32 8.00
C ILE A 246 -25.50 -6.00 9.17
N PRO A 247 -26.58 -6.77 8.94
CA PRO A 247 -27.25 -7.50 9.99
C PRO A 247 -26.36 -8.62 10.52
N ILE A 248 -26.62 -9.06 11.75
CA ILE A 248 -26.00 -10.26 12.31
C ILE A 248 -26.63 -11.47 11.62
N PHE A 249 -25.82 -12.25 10.91
CA PHE A 249 -26.26 -13.48 10.26
C PHE A 249 -26.16 -14.66 11.22
N ARG A 250 -27.28 -15.35 11.44
CA ARG A 250 -27.37 -16.56 12.27
C ARG A 250 -26.91 -17.82 11.54
N SER A 251 -26.84 -17.76 10.21
CA SER A 251 -26.36 -18.86 9.36
C SER A 251 -25.63 -18.34 8.13
N GLY A 252 -24.82 -19.20 7.52
CA GLY A 252 -24.20 -18.89 6.22
C GLY A 252 -25.24 -18.66 5.13
N GLU A 253 -26.41 -19.31 5.21
CA GLU A 253 -27.49 -19.13 4.25
C GLU A 253 -28.07 -17.70 4.29
N GLU A 254 -28.20 -17.11 5.47
CA GLU A 254 -28.63 -15.71 5.62
C GLU A 254 -27.64 -14.74 4.97
N LEU A 255 -26.34 -14.95 5.20
CA LEU A 255 -25.28 -14.14 4.56
C LEU A 255 -25.32 -14.29 3.03
N VAL A 256 -25.52 -15.51 2.51
CA VAL A 256 -25.61 -15.76 1.07
C VAL A 256 -26.83 -15.06 0.48
N LYS A 257 -28.01 -15.16 1.11
CA LYS A 257 -29.23 -14.45 0.67
C LYS A 257 -29.04 -12.94 0.67
N TYR A 258 -28.42 -12.39 1.71
CA TYR A 258 -28.13 -10.97 1.80
C TYR A 258 -27.14 -10.53 0.70
N THR A 259 -26.07 -11.29 0.49
CA THR A 259 -25.09 -11.04 -0.59
C THR A 259 -25.76 -11.04 -1.95
N TYR A 260 -26.62 -12.02 -2.21
CA TYR A 260 -27.36 -12.13 -3.46
C TYR A 260 -28.26 -10.92 -3.69
N ARG A 261 -28.93 -10.42 -2.64
CA ARG A 261 -29.70 -9.17 -2.70
C ARG A 261 -28.80 -7.98 -3.02
N MET A 262 -27.67 -7.84 -2.33
CA MET A 262 -26.70 -6.76 -2.59
C MET A 262 -26.20 -6.76 -4.03
N LEU A 263 -25.92 -7.93 -4.62
CA LEU A 263 -25.54 -8.06 -6.03
C LEU A 263 -26.62 -7.54 -7.00
N ARG A 264 -27.89 -7.52 -6.58
CA ARG A 264 -29.01 -7.03 -7.39
C ARG A 264 -29.32 -5.55 -7.18
N THR A 265 -29.14 -5.04 -5.95
CA THR A 265 -29.72 -3.75 -5.54
C THR A 265 -28.69 -2.70 -5.16
N ALA A 266 -27.45 -3.08 -4.83
CA ALA A 266 -26.46 -2.12 -4.34
C ALA A 266 -25.91 -1.25 -5.48
N THR A 267 -25.53 -0.02 -5.14
CA THR A 267 -24.58 0.76 -5.97
C THR A 267 -23.17 0.16 -5.88
N PRO A 268 -22.26 0.43 -6.83
CA PRO A 268 -20.88 -0.06 -6.75
C PRO A 268 -20.16 0.29 -5.43
N LYS A 269 -20.34 1.51 -4.92
CA LYS A 269 -19.74 1.95 -3.66
C LYS A 269 -20.35 1.25 -2.43
N GLN A 270 -21.67 1.02 -2.42
CA GLN A 270 -22.33 0.25 -1.34
C GLN A 270 -21.88 -1.21 -1.37
N MET A 271 -21.70 -1.81 -2.55
CA MET A 271 -21.20 -3.17 -2.68
C MET A 271 -19.75 -3.26 -2.18
N GLU A 272 -18.90 -2.29 -2.49
CA GLU A 272 -17.55 -2.23 -1.93
C GLU A 272 -17.56 -2.14 -0.39
N ALA A 273 -18.34 -1.20 0.17
CA ALA A 273 -18.48 -1.02 1.61
C ALA A 273 -18.94 -2.30 2.30
N TYR A 274 -19.88 -3.02 1.68
CA TYR A 274 -20.39 -4.31 2.14
C TYR A 274 -19.31 -5.39 2.10
N LEU A 275 -18.68 -5.60 0.94
CA LEU A 275 -17.70 -6.68 0.73
C LEU A 275 -16.49 -6.53 1.65
N ARG A 276 -15.98 -5.31 1.85
CA ARG A 276 -14.88 -5.03 2.79
C ARG A 276 -15.20 -5.44 4.23
N GLN A 277 -16.47 -5.56 4.62
CA GLN A 277 -16.88 -5.96 5.96
C GLN A 277 -17.21 -7.46 6.09
N VAL A 278 -17.75 -8.08 5.03
CA VAL A 278 -18.16 -9.50 5.05
C VAL A 278 -17.13 -10.47 4.48
N TYR A 279 -16.13 -10.00 3.72
CA TYR A 279 -15.06 -10.86 3.23
C TYR A 279 -14.29 -11.51 4.38
N SER A 280 -13.90 -12.77 4.15
CA SER A 280 -13.09 -13.52 5.10
C SER A 280 -11.68 -12.94 5.22
N PRO A 281 -10.95 -13.21 6.32
CA PRO A 281 -9.58 -12.72 6.52
C PRO A 281 -8.61 -13.10 5.41
N TRP A 282 -8.91 -14.12 4.61
CA TRP A 282 -8.09 -14.55 3.48
C TRP A 282 -7.85 -13.43 2.47
N TYR A 283 -8.81 -12.52 2.27
CA TYR A 283 -8.71 -11.39 1.34
C TYR A 283 -7.84 -10.22 1.84
N PHE A 284 -7.33 -10.31 3.07
CA PHE A 284 -6.63 -9.23 3.76
C PHE A 284 -5.17 -9.58 4.03
N VAL A 285 -4.34 -8.55 4.16
CA VAL A 285 -2.97 -8.72 4.67
C VAL A 285 -3.05 -9.40 6.04
N LYS A 286 -2.17 -10.39 6.29
CA LYS A 286 -2.18 -11.18 7.53
C LYS A 286 -2.23 -10.28 8.78
N GLY A 287 -3.24 -10.50 9.62
CA GLY A 287 -3.47 -9.72 10.84
C GLY A 287 -4.10 -8.34 10.63
N SER A 288 -4.55 -8.03 9.41
CA SER A 288 -5.32 -6.82 9.09
C SER A 288 -6.78 -7.16 8.83
N THR A 289 -7.67 -6.25 9.21
CA THR A 289 -9.11 -6.30 8.92
C THR A 289 -9.54 -5.21 7.92
N VAL A 290 -8.61 -4.35 7.49
CA VAL A 290 -8.90 -3.18 6.64
C VAL A 290 -8.04 -3.13 5.39
N VAL A 291 -6.78 -3.60 5.48
CA VAL A 291 -5.85 -3.61 4.35
C VAL A 291 -6.03 -4.91 3.56
N MET A 292 -6.58 -4.80 2.36
CA MET A 292 -6.68 -5.92 1.43
C MET A 292 -5.34 -6.18 0.74
N HIS A 293 -5.02 -7.43 0.43
CA HIS A 293 -3.89 -7.70 -0.47
C HIS A 293 -4.32 -7.50 -1.93
N SER A 294 -3.35 -7.35 -2.83
CA SER A 294 -3.58 -7.04 -4.25
C SER A 294 -4.60 -7.98 -4.91
N GLU A 295 -4.45 -9.29 -4.72
CA GLU A 295 -5.37 -10.27 -5.32
C GLU A 295 -6.80 -10.17 -4.77
N GLY A 296 -6.96 -9.86 -3.48
CA GLY A 296 -8.27 -9.72 -2.87
C GLY A 296 -9.00 -8.48 -3.37
N GLU A 297 -8.28 -7.37 -3.54
CA GLU A 297 -8.81 -6.14 -4.12
C GLU A 297 -9.19 -6.32 -5.60
N LYS A 298 -8.33 -6.99 -6.39
CA LYS A 298 -8.65 -7.35 -7.78
C LYS A 298 -9.91 -8.20 -7.87
N THR A 299 -10.02 -9.23 -7.03
CA THR A 299 -11.18 -10.11 -6.98
C THR A 299 -12.46 -9.33 -6.64
N MET A 300 -12.40 -8.48 -5.61
CA MET A 300 -13.52 -7.60 -5.23
C MET A 300 -13.94 -6.69 -6.40
N ASN A 301 -12.99 -5.98 -6.99
CA ASN A 301 -13.25 -5.02 -8.07
C ASN A 301 -13.82 -5.71 -9.32
N LYS A 302 -13.32 -6.91 -9.65
CA LYS A 302 -13.86 -7.76 -10.71
C LYS A 302 -15.32 -8.11 -10.43
N ASN A 303 -15.64 -8.62 -9.24
CA ASN A 303 -16.99 -8.98 -8.85
C ASN A 303 -17.96 -7.79 -8.88
N ILE A 304 -17.56 -6.63 -8.34
CA ILE A 304 -18.37 -5.41 -8.38
C ILE A 304 -18.60 -4.97 -9.82
N THR A 305 -17.56 -4.98 -10.65
CA THR A 305 -17.66 -4.57 -12.05
C THR A 305 -18.58 -5.49 -12.82
N TRP A 306 -18.43 -6.81 -12.67
CA TRP A 306 -19.30 -7.76 -13.36
C TRP A 306 -20.73 -7.65 -12.86
N ALA A 307 -20.95 -7.51 -11.54
CA ALA A 307 -22.30 -7.46 -11.00
C ALA A 307 -23.06 -6.18 -11.34
N LEU A 308 -22.40 -5.01 -11.31
CA LEU A 308 -23.08 -3.72 -11.19
C LEU A 308 -22.75 -2.71 -12.31
N LYS A 309 -21.81 -3.02 -13.20
CA LYS A 309 -21.38 -2.14 -14.31
C LYS A 309 -21.59 -2.80 -15.67
N GLY A 310 -21.57 -2.00 -16.73
CA GLY A 310 -21.72 -2.44 -18.12
C GLY A 310 -23.17 -2.50 -18.60
N ALA A 311 -23.35 -2.98 -19.83
CA ALA A 311 -24.63 -2.99 -20.56
C ALA A 311 -25.68 -3.94 -19.96
N SER A 312 -25.25 -5.00 -19.26
CA SER A 312 -26.13 -5.91 -18.52
C SER A 312 -25.54 -6.18 -17.15
N LYS A 313 -26.36 -6.05 -16.11
CA LYS A 313 -25.99 -6.21 -14.70
C LYS A 313 -26.50 -7.54 -14.16
N PHE A 314 -26.02 -7.92 -12.98
CA PHE A 314 -26.46 -9.14 -12.28
C PHE A 314 -27.97 -9.23 -12.14
N LYS A 315 -28.64 -8.12 -11.78
CA LYS A 315 -30.10 -8.08 -11.64
C LYS A 315 -30.85 -8.41 -12.94
N ASP A 316 -30.23 -8.16 -14.09
CA ASP A 316 -30.83 -8.35 -15.42
C ASP A 316 -30.71 -9.81 -15.88
N GLN A 317 -29.64 -10.51 -15.46
CA GLN A 317 -29.38 -11.90 -15.86
C GLN A 317 -29.80 -12.93 -14.82
N TYR A 318 -29.91 -12.55 -13.55
CA TYR A 318 -30.27 -13.45 -12.46
C TYR A 318 -31.66 -13.14 -11.94
N CYS A 319 -32.35 -14.14 -11.42
CA CYS A 319 -33.70 -13.99 -10.89
C CYS A 319 -33.71 -13.34 -9.51
N ALA A 320 -34.84 -12.74 -9.11
CA ALA A 320 -34.99 -12.22 -7.75
C ALA A 320 -35.01 -13.36 -6.72
N VAL A 321 -35.68 -14.46 -7.06
CA VAL A 321 -35.60 -15.73 -6.35
C VAL A 321 -34.44 -16.53 -6.95
N PRO A 322 -33.35 -16.80 -6.20
CA PRO A 322 -32.20 -17.52 -6.72
C PRO A 322 -32.56 -18.95 -7.17
N VAL A 323 -32.06 -19.37 -8.33
CA VAL A 323 -32.17 -20.75 -8.81
C VAL A 323 -30.89 -21.49 -8.43
N LEU A 324 -30.98 -22.44 -7.51
CA LEU A 324 -29.83 -23.21 -7.05
C LEU A 324 -29.30 -24.11 -8.17
N ARG A 325 -27.99 -24.09 -8.40
CA ARG A 325 -27.27 -25.08 -9.23
C ARG A 325 -26.80 -26.23 -8.36
N GLU A 326 -26.04 -25.89 -7.34
CA GLU A 326 -25.46 -26.76 -6.33
C GLU A 326 -25.19 -25.90 -5.10
N ARG A 327 -24.72 -26.49 -3.99
CA ARG A 327 -24.44 -25.75 -2.76
C ARG A 327 -23.46 -24.59 -3.02
N GLY A 328 -23.95 -23.36 -2.84
CA GLY A 328 -23.17 -22.14 -3.02
C GLY A 328 -23.06 -21.64 -4.47
N SER A 329 -23.74 -22.27 -5.44
CA SER A 329 -23.75 -21.82 -6.84
C SER A 329 -25.18 -21.61 -7.34
N TYR A 330 -25.40 -20.55 -8.11
CA TYR A 330 -26.71 -20.13 -8.58
C TYR A 330 -26.71 -19.93 -10.09
N TRP A 331 -27.71 -20.47 -10.76
CA TRP A 331 -27.91 -20.28 -12.20
C TRP A 331 -28.39 -18.86 -12.52
N ASN A 332 -27.96 -18.34 -13.66
CA ASN A 332 -28.63 -17.23 -14.33
C ASN A 332 -29.95 -17.71 -14.96
N LYS A 333 -30.77 -16.78 -15.46
CA LYS A 333 -32.13 -17.01 -15.97
C LYS A 333 -32.24 -18.15 -16.98
N ASP A 334 -31.32 -18.19 -17.95
CA ASP A 334 -31.31 -19.19 -19.03
C ASP A 334 -30.40 -20.41 -18.74
N LYS A 335 -29.88 -20.51 -17.51
CA LYS A 335 -28.97 -21.56 -17.04
C LYS A 335 -27.69 -21.74 -17.87
N SER A 336 -27.27 -20.72 -18.62
CA SER A 336 -26.02 -20.75 -19.41
C SER A 336 -24.77 -20.36 -18.62
N SER A 337 -24.94 -19.73 -17.46
CA SER A 337 -23.86 -19.30 -16.58
C SER A 337 -24.28 -19.34 -15.12
N TRP A 338 -23.33 -19.27 -14.21
CA TRP A 338 -23.61 -19.39 -12.78
C TRP A 338 -22.66 -18.55 -11.93
N THR A 339 -23.18 -18.06 -10.82
CA THR A 339 -22.45 -17.27 -9.81
C THR A 339 -22.25 -18.10 -8.55
N ARG A 340 -21.07 -18.02 -7.97
CA ARG A 340 -20.70 -18.67 -6.71
C ARG A 340 -20.74 -17.69 -5.55
N ILE A 341 -21.37 -18.08 -4.45
CA ILE A 341 -21.41 -17.35 -3.18
C ILE A 341 -21.27 -18.38 -2.06
N VAL A 342 -20.13 -18.37 -1.37
CA VAL A 342 -19.83 -19.30 -0.28
C VAL A 342 -19.61 -18.53 1.01
N ALA A 343 -20.41 -18.87 2.02
CA ALA A 343 -20.27 -18.38 3.38
C ALA A 343 -19.66 -19.47 4.28
N VAL A 344 -18.67 -19.08 5.08
CA VAL A 344 -18.05 -19.93 6.11
C VAL A 344 -18.19 -19.27 7.48
N PRO A 345 -18.21 -20.04 8.58
CA PRO A 345 -18.15 -19.45 9.90
C PRO A 345 -16.85 -18.65 10.08
N GLY A 346 -16.94 -17.46 10.67
CA GLY A 346 -15.76 -16.69 11.02
C GLY A 346 -14.96 -17.34 12.16
N PRO A 347 -13.77 -16.81 12.49
CA PRO A 347 -13.00 -17.30 13.63
C PRO A 347 -13.85 -17.29 14.89
N GLY A 348 -14.02 -18.48 15.47
CA GLY A 348 -14.84 -18.69 16.66
C GLY A 348 -14.19 -18.17 17.94
N LYS A 349 -15.02 -17.93 18.96
CA LYS A 349 -14.60 -17.62 20.32
C LYS A 349 -14.86 -18.81 21.23
N TRP A 350 -14.04 -18.97 22.26
CA TRP A 350 -14.34 -19.91 23.33
C TRP A 350 -15.32 -19.25 24.29
N VAL A 351 -16.43 -19.93 24.55
CA VAL A 351 -17.43 -19.55 25.56
C VAL A 351 -17.70 -20.80 26.38
N ASN A 352 -17.40 -20.75 27.67
CA ASN A 352 -17.61 -21.86 28.63
C ASN A 352 -17.02 -23.20 28.13
N GLY A 353 -15.76 -23.20 27.70
CA GLY A 353 -15.08 -24.41 27.22
C GLY A 353 -15.57 -24.95 25.87
N LYS A 354 -16.52 -24.28 25.19
CA LYS A 354 -16.99 -24.64 23.84
C LYS A 354 -16.60 -23.56 22.83
N LYS A 355 -16.10 -23.99 21.66
CA LYS A 355 -15.77 -23.08 20.56
C LYS A 355 -17.04 -22.70 19.81
N VAL A 356 -17.53 -21.49 20.03
CA VAL A 356 -18.68 -20.91 19.33
C VAL A 356 -18.19 -20.26 18.02
N PRO A 357 -18.75 -20.60 16.85
CA PRO A 357 -18.32 -20.01 15.58
C PRO A 357 -18.49 -18.49 15.56
N GLY A 358 -17.58 -17.78 14.89
CA GLY A 358 -17.67 -16.33 14.75
C GLY A 358 -18.74 -15.94 13.74
N THR A 359 -18.96 -14.63 13.58
CA THR A 359 -19.85 -14.10 12.54
C THR A 359 -19.48 -14.68 11.17
N TYR A 360 -20.46 -15.14 10.40
CA TYR A 360 -20.23 -15.70 9.07
C TYR A 360 -19.53 -14.68 8.14
N LYS A 361 -18.63 -15.18 7.30
CA LYS A 361 -17.86 -14.42 6.32
C LYS A 361 -17.95 -15.06 4.94
N LEU A 362 -17.81 -14.26 3.89
CA LEU A 362 -17.68 -14.74 2.52
C LEU A 362 -16.26 -15.27 2.30
N SER A 363 -16.13 -16.58 2.09
CA SER A 363 -14.87 -17.21 1.69
C SER A 363 -14.66 -17.16 0.18
N ASP A 364 -15.75 -17.13 -0.59
CA ASP A 364 -15.70 -17.14 -2.03
C ASP A 364 -16.90 -16.38 -2.61
N LEU A 365 -16.62 -15.48 -3.55
CA LEU A 365 -17.58 -14.78 -4.37
C LEU A 365 -17.02 -14.78 -5.79
N GLN A 366 -17.73 -15.42 -6.71
CA GLN A 366 -17.41 -15.43 -8.13
C GLN A 366 -18.66 -15.07 -8.91
N VAL A 367 -18.76 -13.79 -9.28
CA VAL A 367 -19.84 -13.31 -10.14
C VAL A 367 -19.55 -13.70 -11.57
N SER A 368 -20.52 -14.29 -12.26
CA SER A 368 -20.45 -14.60 -13.70
C SER A 368 -21.62 -13.97 -14.45
N ILE A 369 -21.32 -13.26 -15.54
CA ILE A 369 -22.28 -12.51 -16.35
C ILE A 369 -21.97 -12.81 -17.82
N VAL A 370 -22.99 -13.16 -18.60
CA VAL A 370 -22.85 -13.41 -20.04
C VAL A 370 -22.82 -12.09 -20.82
N ARG A 371 -22.12 -12.09 -21.95
CA ARG A 371 -21.94 -10.93 -22.84
C ARG A 371 -22.01 -11.38 -24.30
N GLY A 372 -22.07 -10.44 -25.23
CA GLY A 372 -22.13 -10.71 -26.67
C GLY A 372 -23.33 -11.58 -27.05
N ASP A 373 -23.13 -12.56 -27.92
CA ASP A 373 -24.19 -13.42 -28.44
C ASP A 373 -24.94 -14.19 -27.34
N LYS A 374 -24.27 -14.57 -26.26
CA LYS A 374 -24.95 -15.22 -25.11
C LYS A 374 -25.93 -14.27 -24.42
N LEU A 375 -25.59 -12.98 -24.34
CA LEU A 375 -26.50 -11.95 -23.83
C LEU A 375 -27.65 -11.70 -24.84
N ALA A 376 -27.35 -11.65 -26.14
CA ALA A 376 -28.38 -11.51 -27.17
C ALA A 376 -29.37 -12.68 -27.14
N ARG A 377 -28.88 -13.92 -27.02
CA ARG A 377 -29.68 -15.14 -26.84
C ARG A 377 -30.53 -15.08 -25.56
N MET A 378 -29.95 -14.64 -24.45
CA MET A 378 -30.72 -14.51 -23.21
C MET A 378 -31.81 -13.44 -23.31
N ASN A 379 -31.59 -12.39 -24.10
CA ASN A 379 -32.57 -11.33 -24.32
C ASN A 379 -33.64 -11.69 -25.37
N SER A 380 -33.45 -12.76 -26.17
CA SER A 380 -34.44 -13.18 -27.17
C SER A 380 -35.61 -13.98 -26.59
N TYR A 381 -35.52 -14.43 -25.34
CA TYR A 381 -36.61 -15.15 -24.68
C TYR A 381 -37.79 -14.21 -24.37
N THR A 382 -38.95 -14.49 -24.97
CA THR A 382 -40.18 -13.70 -24.83
C THR A 382 -40.95 -13.95 -23.54
N ARG A 383 -40.64 -15.04 -22.83
CA ARG A 383 -41.27 -15.39 -21.53
C ARG A 383 -40.29 -15.20 -20.38
N ASP A 384 -40.81 -14.81 -19.21
CA ASP A 384 -40.00 -14.72 -18.00
C ASP A 384 -39.48 -16.12 -17.61
N MET A 385 -38.16 -16.26 -17.61
CA MET A 385 -37.45 -17.48 -17.25
C MET A 385 -37.30 -17.63 -15.73
N CYS A 386 -37.71 -16.62 -14.97
CA CYS A 386 -37.62 -16.66 -13.52
C CYS A 386 -38.73 -17.47 -12.88
N PRO A 387 -38.41 -18.23 -11.83
CA PRO A 387 -39.44 -18.88 -11.04
C PRO A 387 -40.33 -17.80 -10.41
N ARG A 388 -41.65 -17.99 -10.55
CA ARG A 388 -42.61 -17.15 -9.84
C ARG A 388 -42.40 -17.29 -8.32
N PRO A 389 -42.54 -16.21 -7.53
CA PRO A 389 -42.54 -16.33 -6.09
C PRO A 389 -43.63 -17.33 -5.69
N LEU A 390 -43.31 -18.26 -4.80
CA LEU A 390 -44.31 -19.15 -4.21
C LEU A 390 -45.39 -18.29 -3.55
N SER A 391 -46.66 -18.58 -3.84
CA SER A 391 -47.78 -17.98 -3.11
C SER A 391 -47.61 -18.20 -1.61
N ALA A 392 -48.18 -17.33 -0.78
CA ALA A 392 -48.13 -17.48 0.68
C ALA A 392 -48.59 -18.89 1.13
N ALA A 393 -49.62 -19.43 0.48
CA ALA A 393 -50.10 -20.79 0.67
C ALA A 393 -49.07 -21.87 0.30
N ALA A 394 -48.41 -21.75 -0.85
CA ALA A 394 -47.37 -22.70 -1.27
C ALA A 394 -46.11 -22.62 -0.39
N LYS A 395 -45.79 -21.42 0.14
CA LYS A 395 -44.71 -21.20 1.11
C LYS A 395 -45.04 -21.87 2.46
N ALA A 396 -46.27 -21.70 2.96
CA ALA A 396 -46.76 -22.36 4.17
C ALA A 396 -46.77 -23.89 4.03
N LEU A 397 -47.18 -24.40 2.86
CA LEU A 397 -47.15 -25.84 2.57
C LEU A 397 -45.71 -26.39 2.54
N ARG A 398 -44.75 -25.64 1.97
CA ARG A 398 -43.33 -26.02 1.96
C ARG A 398 -42.68 -26.00 3.34
N VAL A 399 -43.05 -25.04 4.20
CA VAL A 399 -42.59 -25.00 5.60
C VAL A 399 -43.13 -26.23 6.36
N ARG A 400 -44.40 -26.58 6.18
CA ARG A 400 -44.99 -27.81 6.75
C ARG A 400 -44.30 -29.08 6.28
N LYS A 401 -43.86 -29.12 5.01
CA LYS A 401 -43.16 -30.29 4.43
C LYS A 401 -41.70 -30.44 4.92
N ALA A 402 -41.07 -29.36 5.38
CA ALA A 402 -39.69 -29.36 5.90
C ALA A 402 -39.60 -29.72 7.39
N SER A 403 -40.68 -29.53 8.16
CA SER A 403 -40.79 -29.94 9.57
C SER A 403 -41.44 -31.33 9.68
N GLY A 404 -40.65 -32.39 9.46
CA GLY A 404 -41.09 -33.79 9.37
C GLY A 404 -41.64 -34.44 10.65
N SER A 405 -42.51 -33.78 11.42
CA SER A 405 -43.17 -34.33 12.62
C SER A 405 -44.69 -34.11 12.67
N GLY A 406 -45.30 -33.45 11.67
CA GLY A 406 -46.70 -33.03 11.75
C GLY A 406 -47.72 -33.79 10.89
N TYR A 407 -47.36 -34.94 10.28
CA TYR A 407 -48.19 -35.57 9.22
C TYR A 407 -48.92 -36.85 9.61
N TRP A 408 -48.65 -37.45 10.76
CA TRP A 408 -49.30 -38.69 11.15
C TRP A 408 -50.48 -38.40 12.07
N LYS A 409 -51.60 -39.09 11.87
CA LYS A 409 -52.78 -39.08 12.74
C LYS A 409 -53.02 -40.49 13.28
N ILE A 410 -53.62 -40.57 14.47
CA ILE A 410 -54.14 -41.84 14.97
C ILE A 410 -55.16 -42.34 13.94
N GLY A 411 -54.94 -43.55 13.43
CA GLY A 411 -55.75 -44.13 12.37
C GLY A 411 -55.00 -44.30 11.04
N ASP A 412 -53.90 -43.61 10.81
CA ASP A 412 -53.19 -43.67 9.53
C ASP A 412 -52.60 -45.06 9.28
N LYS A 413 -52.81 -45.58 8.08
CA LYS A 413 -52.11 -46.77 7.58
C LYS A 413 -50.69 -46.39 7.23
N VAL A 414 -49.74 -47.18 7.69
CA VAL A 414 -48.31 -46.91 7.55
C VAL A 414 -47.58 -48.17 7.13
N SER A 415 -46.44 -48.00 6.47
CA SER A 415 -45.45 -49.04 6.33
C SER A 415 -44.23 -48.63 7.15
N CYS A 416 -43.91 -49.36 8.22
CA CYS A 416 -42.82 -49.00 9.14
C CYS A 416 -41.79 -50.12 9.29
N ALA A 417 -40.53 -49.75 9.50
CA ALA A 417 -39.42 -50.66 9.78
C ALA A 417 -39.44 -51.12 11.25
N TYR A 418 -39.92 -52.35 11.52
CA TYR A 418 -39.97 -52.92 12.86
C TYR A 418 -38.58 -53.00 13.49
N LYS A 419 -38.42 -52.41 14.68
CA LYS A 419 -37.14 -52.25 15.39
C LYS A 419 -36.03 -51.65 14.54
N GLY A 420 -36.38 -50.82 13.55
CA GLY A 420 -35.44 -50.18 12.62
C GLY A 420 -34.75 -51.14 11.63
N ARG A 421 -35.31 -52.34 11.41
CA ARG A 421 -34.78 -53.32 10.45
C ARG A 421 -34.99 -52.88 9.00
N ARG A 422 -34.34 -53.56 8.05
CA ARG A 422 -34.40 -53.22 6.61
C ARG A 422 -35.77 -53.45 5.96
N ARG A 423 -36.60 -54.34 6.50
CA ARG A 423 -37.92 -54.66 5.95
C ARG A 423 -38.99 -53.78 6.58
N TYR A 424 -39.95 -53.37 5.76
CA TYR A 424 -41.08 -52.56 6.17
C TYR A 424 -42.34 -53.42 6.24
N TYR A 425 -43.10 -53.26 7.31
CA TYR A 425 -44.31 -54.02 7.59
C TYR A 425 -45.49 -53.05 7.64
N SER A 426 -46.63 -53.48 7.11
CA SER A 426 -47.86 -52.69 7.15
C SER A 426 -48.43 -52.65 8.56
N GLY A 427 -48.86 -51.48 9.00
CA GLY A 427 -49.48 -51.26 10.30
C GLY A 427 -50.35 -50.02 10.32
N LYS A 428 -50.82 -49.67 11.51
CA LYS A 428 -51.68 -48.52 11.76
C LYS A 428 -51.15 -47.73 12.96
N VAL A 429 -51.14 -46.40 12.86
CA VAL A 429 -50.80 -45.54 14.00
C VAL A 429 -51.94 -45.60 15.01
N THR A 430 -51.64 -46.01 16.24
CA THR A 430 -52.62 -46.14 17.33
C THR A 430 -52.43 -45.07 18.41
N GLN A 431 -51.22 -44.53 18.57
CA GLN A 431 -50.94 -43.40 19.47
C GLN A 431 -49.85 -42.50 18.89
N ILE A 432 -49.83 -41.24 19.33
CA ILE A 432 -48.82 -40.25 18.96
C ILE A 432 -48.37 -39.54 20.24
N SER A 433 -47.05 -39.45 20.44
CA SER A 433 -46.46 -38.73 21.55
C SER A 433 -45.23 -37.94 21.07
N GLY A 434 -45.40 -36.63 20.92
CA GLY A 434 -44.39 -35.74 20.34
C GLY A 434 -43.97 -36.17 18.94
N SER A 435 -42.70 -36.58 18.77
CA SER A 435 -42.14 -37.05 17.50
C SER A 435 -42.15 -38.58 17.33
N LYS A 436 -42.76 -39.32 18.27
CA LYS A 436 -42.87 -40.77 18.25
C LYS A 436 -44.29 -41.22 17.89
N LEU A 437 -44.37 -42.34 17.16
CA LEU A 437 -45.60 -42.99 16.73
C LEU A 437 -45.67 -44.37 17.36
N PHE A 438 -46.83 -44.73 17.89
CA PHE A 438 -47.12 -46.10 18.31
C PHE A 438 -47.82 -46.83 17.15
N ILE A 439 -47.22 -47.90 16.66
CA ILE A 439 -47.68 -48.65 15.50
C ILE A 439 -48.21 -49.99 15.94
N LYS A 440 -49.40 -50.37 15.47
CA LYS A 440 -49.91 -51.75 15.50
C LYS A 440 -49.76 -52.36 14.12
N TYR A 441 -48.90 -53.36 13.99
CA TYR A 441 -48.64 -54.06 12.73
C TYR A 441 -49.76 -55.06 12.41
N SER A 442 -49.83 -55.45 11.14
CA SER A 442 -50.89 -56.34 10.64
C SER A 442 -50.77 -57.78 11.17
N ASP A 443 -49.60 -58.18 11.64
CA ASP A 443 -49.28 -59.47 12.28
C ASP A 443 -49.55 -59.49 13.79
N GLY A 444 -50.00 -58.37 14.38
CA GLY A 444 -50.33 -58.25 15.80
C GLY A 444 -49.26 -57.59 16.66
N ASP A 445 -48.04 -57.44 16.14
CA ASP A 445 -46.95 -56.77 16.86
C ASP A 445 -47.21 -55.27 17.06
N THR A 446 -46.58 -54.68 18.09
CA THR A 446 -46.67 -53.23 18.35
C THR A 446 -45.32 -52.62 18.72
N GLU A 447 -45.08 -51.36 18.34
CA GLU A 447 -43.87 -50.64 18.76
C GLU A 447 -44.04 -49.12 18.82
N TRP A 448 -43.21 -48.46 19.64
CA TRP A 448 -42.94 -47.04 19.53
C TRP A 448 -41.77 -46.79 18.57
N THR A 449 -42.01 -46.04 17.51
CA THR A 449 -40.99 -45.67 16.52
C THR A 449 -41.01 -44.18 16.24
N THR A 450 -40.11 -43.70 15.39
CA THR A 450 -40.07 -42.29 14.95
C THR A 450 -40.48 -42.20 13.49
N ALA A 451 -41.09 -41.08 13.08
CA ALA A 451 -41.60 -40.89 11.73
C ALA A 451 -40.59 -41.19 10.60
N LYS A 452 -39.28 -41.07 10.85
CA LYS A 452 -38.23 -41.41 9.87
C LYS A 452 -38.18 -42.88 9.46
N PHE A 453 -38.77 -43.79 10.24
CA PHE A 453 -38.82 -45.22 9.98
C PHE A 453 -40.15 -45.67 9.36
N CYS A 454 -41.02 -44.72 9.02
CA CYS A 454 -42.36 -44.94 8.50
C CYS A 454 -42.56 -44.17 7.20
N ARG A 455 -43.37 -44.75 6.29
CA ARG A 455 -43.74 -44.16 5.01
C ARG A 455 -45.20 -44.39 4.68
#